data_AF-A0A0C3KRF3-F1
#
_entry.id   AF-A0A0C3KRF3-F1
#
_cell.length_a   1.000
_cell.length_b   1.000
_cell.length_c   1.000
_cell.angle_alpha   90.00
_cell.angle_beta   90.00
_cell.angle_gamma   90.00
#
_symmetry.space_group_name_H-M   'P 1'
#
loop_
_entity.id
_entity.type
_entity.pdbx_description
1 polymer ?
#
loop_
_entity_poly.entity_id
_entity_poly.type
_entity_poly.pdbx_seq_one_letter_code
_entity_poly.pdbx_strand_id
1 'polypeptide(L)' 'ANPDHPEFKHCYQLLDVFKGTSIHCKHIFLVTEALGIDLHRYRERFKRWMLPAPAAKRVTKQTLLASDYLHRKCSILYT' A
#
# COMPACT_ATOMS: atom_id res chain seq x y z
N ALA A 1 3.20 -8.15 12.53
CA ALA A 1 3.78 -6.89 12.04
C ALA A 1 4.10 -6.02 13.26
N ASN A 2 5.23 -5.32 13.27
CA ASN A 2 5.65 -4.42 14.34
C ASN A 2 5.24 -2.96 14.02
N PRO A 3 4.19 -2.43 14.67
CA PRO A 3 3.67 -1.08 14.40
C PRO A 3 4.62 0.05 14.84
N ASP A 4 5.57 -0.23 15.73
CA ASP A 4 6.55 0.76 16.21
C ASP A 4 7.71 0.99 15.23
N HIS A 5 7.82 0.17 14.18
CA HIS A 5 8.87 0.35 13.17
C HIS A 5 8.55 1.55 12.26
N PRO A 6 9.46 2.51 12.04
CA PRO A 6 9.18 3.69 11.22
C PRO A 6 8.80 3.33 9.77
N GLU A 7 9.32 2.22 9.25
CA GLU A 7 9.05 1.73 7.90
C GLU A 7 7.67 1.06 7.75
N PHE A 8 7.03 0.67 8.87
CA PHE A 8 5.67 0.11 8.86
C PHE A 8 4.67 1.10 8.26
N LYS A 9 4.91 2.41 8.43
CA LYS A 9 4.07 3.49 7.88
C LYS A 9 4.07 3.58 6.36
N HIS A 10 5.01 2.91 5.68
CA HIS A 10 5.05 2.85 4.22
C HIS A 10 4.31 1.63 3.66
N CYS A 11 3.86 0.72 4.52
CA CYS A 11 3.02 -0.41 4.15
C CYS A 11 1.55 -0.05 4.32
N TYR A 12 0.72 -0.58 3.43
CA TYR A 12 -0.73 -0.46 3.54
C TYR A 12 -1.26 -1.22 4.76
N GLN A 13 -2.09 -0.56 5.56
CA GLN A 13 -2.57 -1.13 6.83
C GLN A 13 -3.99 -1.68 6.70
N LEU A 14 -4.13 -2.94 7.12
CA LEU A 14 -5.42 -3.57 7.37
C LEU A 14 -5.83 -3.26 8.82
N LEU A 15 -6.88 -2.45 8.96
CA LEU A 15 -7.36 -1.97 10.25
C LEU A 15 -8.30 -2.99 10.91
N ASP A 16 -9.18 -3.61 10.13
CA ASP A 16 -10.14 -4.59 10.64
C ASP A 16 -10.59 -5.58 9.56
N VAL A 17 -11.07 -6.74 9.99
CA VAL A 17 -11.65 -7.79 9.14
C VAL A 17 -12.91 -8.33 9.79
N PHE A 18 -14.05 -8.16 9.13
CA PHE A 18 -15.31 -8.72 9.62
C PHE A 18 -16.05 -9.51 8.54
N LYS A 19 -16.94 -10.40 8.99
CA LYS A 19 -17.76 -11.25 8.13
C LYS A 19 -19.21 -10.80 8.20
N GLY A 20 -19.81 -10.53 7.06
CA GLY A 20 -21.23 -10.20 6.96
C GLY A 20 -21.96 -11.19 6.06
N THR A 21 -23.22 -11.46 6.38
CA THR A 21 -24.08 -12.33 5.57
C THR A 21 -24.89 -11.45 4.61
N SER A 22 -24.76 -11.69 3.31
CA SER A 22 -25.64 -11.12 2.28
C SER A 22 -26.68 -12.15 1.87
N ILE A 23 -27.66 -11.73 1.07
CA ILE A 23 -28.74 -12.58 0.53
C ILE A 23 -28.22 -13.79 -0.25
N HIS A 24 -26.99 -13.74 -0.78
CA HIS A 24 -26.42 -14.79 -1.62
C HIS A 24 -25.29 -15.59 -0.96
N CYS A 25 -24.47 -14.96 -0.11
CA CYS A 25 -23.37 -15.65 0.58
C CYS A 25 -22.81 -14.84 1.75
N LYS A 26 -21.84 -15.43 2.46
CA LYS A 26 -21.02 -14.74 3.45
C LYS A 26 -19.88 -13.99 2.75
N HIS A 27 -19.76 -12.70 3.02
CA HIS A 27 -18.71 -11.84 2.52
C HIS A 27 -17.70 -11.51 3.62
N ILE A 28 -16.43 -11.36 3.24
CA ILE A 28 -15.37 -10.84 4.09
C ILE A 28 -15.18 -9.37 3.72
N PHE A 29 -15.23 -8.50 4.71
CA PHE A 29 -15.00 -7.07 4.58
C PHE A 29 -13.63 -6.73 5.17
N LEU A 30 -12.84 -5.99 4.40
CA LEU A 30 -11.49 -5.56 4.77
C LEU A 30 -11.53 -4.04 4.99
N VAL A 31 -11.34 -3.59 6.24
CA VAL A 31 -11.27 -2.17 6.57
C VAL A 31 -9.82 -1.75 6.53
N THR A 32 -9.52 -0.70 5.79
CA THR A 32 -8.16 -0.24 5.52
C THR A 32 -8.09 1.28 5.65
N GLU A 33 -6.89 1.82 5.76
CA GLU A 33 -6.70 3.27 5.75
C GLU A 33 -7.13 3.89 4.41
N ALA A 34 -7.66 5.11 4.45
CA ALA A 34 -8.02 5.83 3.25
C ALA A 34 -6.75 6.34 2.54
N LEU A 35 -6.48 5.81 1.35
CA LEU A 35 -5.38 6.27 0.50
C LEU A 35 -5.85 7.22 -0.61
N GLY A 36 -4.89 7.97 -1.13
CA GLY A 36 -5.09 8.80 -2.32
C GLY A 36 -5.17 7.98 -3.60
N ILE A 37 -5.00 8.67 -4.73
CA ILE A 37 -4.99 8.03 -6.05
C ILE A 37 -3.76 7.15 -6.27
N ASP A 38 -3.93 6.08 -7.05
CA ASP A 38 -2.84 5.22 -7.47
C ASP A 38 -1.82 5.94 -8.38
N LEU A 39 -0.59 5.41 -8.42
CA LEU A 39 0.52 5.92 -9.24
C LEU A 39 0.21 5.91 -10.74
N HIS A 40 -0.62 4.99 -11.24
CA HIS A 40 -1.11 5.00 -12.62
C HIS A 40 -1.98 6.23 -12.90
N ARG A 41 -2.98 6.50 -12.05
CA ARG A 41 -3.81 7.71 -12.22
C ARG A 41 -3.03 8.99 -11.91
N TYR A 42 -2.01 8.91 -11.06
CA TYR A 42 -1.15 10.05 -10.77
C TYR A 42 -0.25 10.42 -11.95
N ARG A 43 0.32 9.43 -12.66
CA ARG A 43 1.22 9.69 -13.80
C ARG A 43 0.49 10.30 -15.00
N GLU A 44 -0.81 10.03 -15.16
CA GLU A 44 -1.66 10.60 -16.21
C GLU A 44 -1.71 12.14 -16.17
N ARG A 45 -1.37 12.77 -15.04
CA ARG A 45 -1.33 14.23 -14.87
C ARG A 45 -0.09 14.90 -15.46
N PHE A 46 0.91 14.12 -15.88
CA PHE A 46 2.18 14.65 -16.41
C PHE A 46 2.30 14.45 -17.92
N LYS A 47 3.02 15.38 -18.58
CA LYS A 47 3.34 15.26 -20.02
C LYS A 47 4.06 13.93 -20.27
N ARG A 48 3.63 13.19 -21.30
CA ARG A 48 4.17 11.87 -21.69
C ARG A 48 4.00 10.76 -20.63
N TRP A 49 3.13 10.95 -19.64
CA TRP A 49 2.84 9.98 -18.57
C TRP A 49 4.06 9.59 -17.71
N MET A 50 5.06 10.48 -17.66
CA MET A 50 6.29 10.28 -16.89
C MET A 50 6.26 11.12 -15.62
N LEU A 51 6.50 10.49 -14.47
CA LEU A 51 6.68 11.23 -13.22
C LEU A 51 7.96 12.08 -13.29
N PRO A 52 7.96 13.30 -12.75
CA PRO A 52 9.18 14.06 -12.55
C PRO A 52 10.18 13.28 -11.69
N ALA A 53 11.47 13.38 -12.02
CA ALA A 53 12.55 12.73 -11.28
C ALA A 53 12.47 12.86 -9.74
N PRO A 54 12.16 14.03 -9.13
CA PRO A 54 12.02 14.12 -7.67
C PRO A 54 10.83 13.31 -7.12
N ALA A 55 9.71 13.26 -7.85
CA ALA A 55 8.54 12.47 -7.44
C ALA A 55 8.84 10.97 -7.56
N ALA A 56 9.44 10.54 -8.67
CA ALA A 56 9.86 9.17 -8.87
C ALA A 56 10.82 8.69 -7.77
N LYS A 57 11.86 9.47 -7.44
CA LYS A 57 12.81 9.15 -6.36
C LYS A 57 12.12 8.97 -5.00
N ARG A 58 11.13 9.81 -4.67
CA ARG A 58 10.37 9.72 -3.41
C ARG A 58 9.54 8.44 -3.34
N VAL A 59 8.81 8.14 -4.42
CA VAL A 59 7.99 6.92 -4.50
C VAL A 59 8.88 5.69 -4.41
N THR A 60 9.96 5.62 -5.19
CA THR A 60 10.91 4.50 -5.14
C THR A 60 11.51 4.33 -3.74
N LYS A 61 11.92 5.41 -3.07
CA LYS A 61 12.43 5.32 -1.69
C LYS A 61 11.40 4.73 -0.74
N GLN A 62 10.14 5.19 -0.80
CA GLN A 62 9.07 4.67 0.07
C GLN A 62 8.78 3.19 -0.21
N THR A 63 8.72 2.80 -1.49
CA THR A 63 8.50 1.40 -1.89
C THR A 63 9.63 0.49 -1.41
N LEU A 64 10.89 0.93 -1.49
CA LEU A 64 12.03 0.15 -1.02
C LEU A 64 12.02 -0.02 0.51
N LEU A 65 11.69 1.03 1.26
CA LEU A 65 11.55 0.95 2.72
C LEU A 65 10.43 0.00 3.14
N ALA A 66 9.28 0.07 2.46
CA ALA A 66 8.16 -0.85 2.71
C ALA A 66 8.55 -2.31 2.39
N SER A 67 9.23 -2.53 1.26
CA SER A 67 9.68 -3.87 0.85
C SER A 67 10.74 -4.44 1.81
N ASP A 68 11.69 -3.63 2.27
CA ASP A 68 12.70 -4.07 3.25
C ASP A 68 12.04 -4.53 4.54
N TYR A 69 11.08 -3.75 5.04
CA TYR A 69 10.29 -4.11 6.21
C TYR A 69 9.50 -5.40 6.01
N LEU A 70 8.81 -5.55 4.87
CA LEU A 70 8.04 -6.78 4.58
C LEU A 70 8.95 -8.01 4.51
N HIS A 71 10.11 -7.90 3.86
CA HIS A 71 11.04 -9.00 3.69
C HIS A 71 11.74 -9.37 5.01
N ARG A 72 12.28 -8.38 5.75
CA ARG A 72 13.09 -8.61 6.95
C ARG A 72 12.28 -8.82 8.21
N LYS A 73 11.14 -8.14 8.36
CA LYS A 73 10.35 -8.15 9.61
C LYS A 73 9.09 -8.99 9.51
N CYS A 74 8.49 -9.11 8.34
CA CYS A 74 7.28 -9.92 8.15
C CYS A 74 7.55 -11.25 7.42
N SER A 75 8.72 -11.42 6.80
CA SER A 75 9.05 -12.57 5.93
C SER A 75 8.00 -12.81 4.83
N ILE A 76 7.38 -11.73 4.34
CA ILE A 76 6.39 -11.76 3.26
C ILE A 76 7.08 -11.29 2.00
N LEU A 77 7.00 -12.09 0.93
CA LEU A 77 7.39 -11.66 -0.41
C LEU A 77 6.19 -11.04 -1.10
N TYR A 78 6.36 -9.81 -1.59
CA TYR A 78 5.38 -9.14 -2.44
C TYR A 78 5.79 -9.36 -3.91
N THR A 79 4.93 -10.02 -4.69
CA THR A 79 5.09 -10.31 -6.14
C THR A 79 4.01 -9.56 -6.90
#